data_AF-A0A9W7LH75-F1
#
_entry.id   AF-A0A9W7LH75-F1
#
_cell.length_a   1.000
_cell.length_b   1.000
_cell.length_c   1.000
_cell.angle_alpha   90.00
_cell.angle_beta   90.00
_cell.angle_gamma   90.00
#
_symmetry.space_group_name_H-M   'P 1'
#
loop_
_entity.id
_entity.type
_entity.pdbx_description
1 polymer ?
#
loop_
_entity_poly.entity_id
_entity_poly.type
_entity_poly.pdbx_seq_one_letter_code
_entity_poly.pdbx_strand_id
1 'polypeptide(L)'
;MPPRTDKFPTEGLEGAPSKDIGWHFGDPVPNSRGNVVCKLWGKVTKGGITRFKEHIAHKTGEVAPCPNVTGIVRESMMKLLKEAKEKKMDKKRRTNEFLSQLRGEDDDEFIDDVSAMRQATRESIQSQHEWHRREEFRRSTGGWGNIYEE
;
A
#
# COMPACT_ATOMS: atom_id res chain seq x y z
N MET A 1 19.94 -9.41 -40.09
CA MET A 1 18.79 -10.06 -39.40
C MET A 1 18.41 -9.16 -38.24
N PRO A 2 17.14 -8.71 -38.11
CA PRO A 2 16.74 -7.98 -36.92
C PRO A 2 16.67 -8.95 -35.72
N PRO A 3 16.96 -8.50 -34.49
CA PRO A 3 16.86 -9.34 -33.31
C PRO A 3 15.38 -9.69 -33.08
N ARG A 4 15.09 -10.99 -32.97
CA ARG A 4 13.79 -11.51 -32.53
C ARG A 4 13.54 -11.02 -31.11
N THR A 5 12.79 -9.94 -30.97
CA THR A 5 12.21 -9.58 -29.68
C THR A 5 10.98 -10.44 -29.51
N ASP A 6 11.18 -11.66 -29.00
CA ASP A 6 10.09 -12.50 -28.52
C ASP A 6 9.47 -11.79 -27.30
N LYS A 7 8.59 -10.82 -27.57
CA LYS A 7 7.77 -10.19 -26.55
C LYS A 7 6.88 -11.29 -25.99
N PHE A 8 7.11 -11.68 -24.73
CA PHE A 8 6.28 -12.63 -24.03
C PHE A 8 4.80 -12.18 -24.15
N PRO A 9 3.89 -13.05 -24.60
CA PRO A 9 2.47 -12.70 -24.71
C PRO A 9 1.95 -12.27 -23.34
N THR A 10 1.55 -11.01 -23.22
CA THR A 10 0.91 -10.43 -22.03
C THR A 10 -0.61 -10.64 -22.02
N GLU A 11 -1.14 -11.42 -22.97
CA GLU A 11 -2.58 -11.66 -23.08
C GLU A 11 -3.06 -12.58 -21.95
N GLY A 12 -3.83 -11.95 -21.07
CA GLY A 12 -4.83 -12.52 -20.16
C GLY A 12 -4.63 -13.96 -19.69
N LEU A 13 -3.93 -14.13 -18.56
CA LEU A 13 -4.12 -15.32 -17.73
C LEU A 13 -5.54 -15.27 -17.13
N GLU A 14 -6.52 -15.87 -17.81
CA GLU A 14 -7.84 -16.10 -17.23
C GLU A 14 -7.68 -16.92 -15.94
N GLY A 15 -8.17 -16.40 -14.82
CA GLY A 15 -8.06 -17.02 -13.50
C GLY A 15 -6.84 -16.63 -12.66
N ALA A 16 -5.90 -15.82 -13.17
CA ALA A 16 -4.81 -15.28 -12.35
C ALA A 16 -5.34 -14.21 -11.36
N PRO A 17 -4.82 -14.18 -10.12
CA PRO A 17 -5.28 -13.22 -9.10
C PRO A 17 -4.88 -11.77 -9.42
N SER A 18 -4.05 -11.52 -10.44
CA SER A 18 -3.74 -10.17 -10.94
C SER A 18 -3.12 -10.23 -12.35
N LYS A 19 -3.05 -9.09 -13.05
CA LYS A 19 -2.39 -8.91 -14.36
C LYS A 19 -0.85 -9.01 -14.33
N ASP A 20 -0.30 -9.50 -13.22
CA ASP A 20 1.13 -9.55 -12.97
C ASP A 20 1.81 -10.70 -13.73
N ILE A 21 2.88 -10.40 -14.45
CA ILE A 21 3.60 -11.38 -15.29
C ILE A 21 4.12 -12.61 -14.52
N GLY A 22 4.32 -12.48 -13.20
CA GLY A 22 4.75 -13.59 -12.36
C GLY A 22 3.76 -14.76 -12.40
N TRP A 23 2.47 -14.51 -12.60
CA TRP A 23 1.45 -15.56 -12.64
C TRP A 23 1.51 -16.45 -13.88
N HIS A 24 2.27 -16.06 -14.92
CA HIS A 24 2.52 -16.97 -16.04
C HIS A 24 3.33 -18.19 -15.60
N PHE A 25 4.19 -18.03 -14.60
CA PHE A 25 5.14 -19.06 -14.17
C PHE A 25 4.78 -19.72 -12.85
N GLY A 26 3.75 -19.24 -12.16
CA GLY A 26 3.33 -19.80 -10.88
C GLY A 26 1.85 -19.62 -10.61
N ASP A 27 1.31 -20.48 -9.75
CA ASP A 27 -0.09 -20.46 -9.34
C ASP A 27 -0.22 -20.19 -7.83
N PRO A 28 -1.30 -19.55 -7.39
CA PRO A 28 -1.57 -19.43 -5.96
C PRO A 28 -1.87 -20.80 -5.36
N VAL A 29 -1.31 -21.09 -4.18
CA VAL A 29 -1.60 -22.33 -3.47
C VAL A 29 -2.97 -22.21 -2.79
N PRO A 30 -3.92 -23.14 -3.02
CA PRO A 30 -5.22 -23.11 -2.39
C PRO A 30 -5.07 -23.20 -0.87
N ASN A 31 -5.91 -22.46 -0.13
CA ASN A 31 -5.90 -22.42 1.33
C ASN A 31 -4.60 -21.88 1.97
N SER A 32 -3.71 -21.24 1.20
CA SER A 32 -2.48 -20.63 1.71
C SER A 32 -2.27 -19.24 1.13
N ARG A 33 -2.67 -18.20 1.88
CA ARG A 33 -2.53 -16.80 1.45
C ARG A 33 -1.06 -16.46 1.24
N GLY A 34 -0.72 -16.01 0.04
CA GLY A 34 0.63 -15.56 -0.31
C GLY A 34 1.63 -16.69 -0.57
N ASN A 35 1.19 -17.94 -0.70
CA ASN A 35 2.07 -19.00 -1.20
C ASN A 35 1.85 -19.16 -2.71
N VAL A 36 2.96 -19.26 -3.45
CA VAL A 36 2.94 -19.44 -4.91
C VAL A 36 3.72 -20.70 -5.26
N VAL A 37 3.10 -21.61 -6.00
CA VAL A 37 3.78 -22.80 -6.54
C VAL A 37 4.44 -22.47 -7.87
N CYS A 38 5.72 -22.81 -8.02
CA CYS A 38 6.47 -22.63 -9.26
C CYS A 38 6.08 -23.71 -10.28
N LYS A 39 5.57 -23.33 -11.46
CA LYS A 39 5.28 -24.29 -12.54
C LYS A 39 6.55 -24.93 -13.12
N LEU A 40 7.69 -24.24 -13.04
CA LEU A 40 8.95 -24.69 -13.63
C LEU A 40 9.71 -25.71 -12.77
N TRP A 41 9.64 -25.56 -11.44
CA TRP A 41 10.40 -26.40 -10.50
C TRP A 41 9.52 -27.12 -9.46
N GLY A 42 8.24 -26.78 -9.36
CA GLY A 42 7.31 -27.36 -8.37
C GLY A 42 7.49 -26.85 -6.95
N LYS A 43 8.48 -26.00 -6.68
CA LYS A 43 8.70 -25.45 -5.33
C LYS A 43 7.64 -24.42 -4.96
N VAL A 44 7.15 -24.51 -3.72
CA VAL A 44 6.31 -23.46 -3.12
C VAL A 44 7.18 -22.34 -2.55
N THR A 45 6.99 -21.14 -3.08
CA THR A 45 7.59 -19.91 -2.55
C THR A 45 6.62 -19.24 -1.59
N LYS A 46 7.07 -18.97 -0.36
CA LYS A 46 6.34 -18.19 0.65
C LYS A 46 6.65 -16.70 0.48
N GLY A 47 5.69 -15.82 0.75
CA GLY A 47 5.88 -14.36 0.70
C GLY A 47 5.38 -13.69 -0.59
N GLY A 48 4.46 -14.35 -1.30
CA GLY A 48 3.68 -13.80 -2.39
C GLY A 48 4.42 -13.74 -3.73
N ILE A 49 3.75 -13.09 -4.68
CA ILE A 49 4.23 -13.00 -6.06
C ILE A 49 5.57 -12.25 -6.18
N THR A 50 5.88 -11.35 -5.24
CA THR A 50 7.14 -10.61 -5.24
C THR A 50 8.34 -11.52 -5.01
N ARG A 51 8.32 -12.36 -3.95
CA ARG A 51 9.40 -13.34 -3.71
C ARG A 51 9.45 -14.38 -4.83
N PHE A 52 8.30 -14.74 -5.39
CA PHE A 52 8.25 -15.63 -6.54
C PHE A 52 8.95 -15.06 -7.79
N LYS A 53 8.85 -13.76 -8.06
CA LYS A 53 9.64 -13.13 -9.13
C LYS A 53 11.13 -13.15 -8.84
N GLU A 54 11.54 -12.96 -7.59
CA GLU A 54 12.94 -13.03 -7.19
C GLU A 54 13.53 -14.45 -7.38
N HIS A 55 12.72 -15.47 -7.09
CA HIS A 55 13.03 -16.88 -7.38
C HIS A 55 13.34 -17.12 -8.86
N ILE A 56 12.53 -16.57 -9.77
CA ILE A 56 12.72 -16.68 -11.24
C ILE A 56 13.91 -15.85 -11.72
N ALA A 57 14.05 -14.63 -11.20
CA ALA A 57 15.10 -13.70 -11.61
C ALA A 57 16.50 -14.07 -11.07
N HIS A 58 16.61 -15.13 -10.24
CA HIS A 58 17.86 -15.51 -9.57
C HIS A 58 18.47 -14.34 -8.80
N LYS A 59 17.61 -13.52 -8.19
CA LYS A 59 18.08 -12.38 -7.43
C LYS A 59 18.78 -12.89 -6.17
N THR A 60 20.06 -12.57 -6.01
CA THR A 60 20.85 -12.92 -4.85
C THR A 60 20.18 -12.43 -3.55
N GLY A 61 19.96 -13.33 -2.60
CA GLY A 61 19.27 -13.05 -1.34
C GLY A 61 18.73 -14.31 -0.65
N GLU A 62 17.66 -14.16 0.12
CA GLU A 62 17.04 -15.22 0.92
C GLU A 62 16.18 -16.23 0.14
N VAL A 63 15.84 -15.94 -1.12
CA VAL A 63 14.96 -16.79 -1.92
C VAL A 63 15.81 -17.71 -2.79
N ALA A 64 15.66 -19.02 -2.62
CA ALA A 64 16.36 -20.00 -3.43
C ALA A 64 16.05 -19.78 -4.93
N PRO A 65 17.03 -19.81 -5.85
CA PRO A 65 16.81 -19.62 -7.28
C PRO A 65 16.09 -20.82 -7.94
N CYS A 66 15.42 -20.58 -9.06
CA CYS A 66 14.78 -21.64 -9.85
C CYS A 66 15.78 -22.36 -10.77
N PRO A 67 16.11 -23.65 -10.57
CA PRO A 67 17.07 -24.34 -11.44
C PRO A 67 16.56 -24.50 -12.88
N ASN A 68 15.24 -24.58 -13.08
CA ASN A 68 14.61 -24.90 -14.37
C ASN A 68 14.21 -23.67 -15.19
N VAL A 69 14.61 -22.46 -14.78
CA VAL A 69 14.30 -21.24 -15.55
C VAL A 69 15.27 -21.08 -16.72
N THR A 70 14.74 -20.77 -17.91
CA THR A 70 15.56 -20.44 -19.08
C THR A 70 16.24 -19.09 -18.92
N GLY A 71 17.40 -18.91 -19.57
CA GLY A 71 18.17 -17.64 -19.49
C GLY A 71 17.35 -16.42 -19.92
N ILE A 72 16.58 -16.54 -21.00
CA ILE A 72 15.72 -15.46 -21.52
C ILE A 72 14.66 -15.04 -20.51
N VAL A 73 13.97 -16.00 -19.87
CA VAL A 73 12.94 -15.71 -18.86
C VAL A 73 13.57 -15.07 -17.62
N ARG A 74 14.74 -15.56 -17.19
CA ARG A 74 15.50 -15.00 -16.07
C ARG A 74 15.87 -13.54 -16.33
N GLU A 75 16.47 -13.25 -17.48
CA GLU A 75 16.89 -11.90 -17.86
C GLU A 75 15.71 -10.94 -17.98
N SER A 76 14.63 -11.39 -18.64
CA SER A 76 13.39 -10.61 -18.78
C SER A 76 12.81 -10.27 -17.40
N MET A 77 12.71 -11.25 -16.50
CA MET A 77 12.21 -11.02 -15.14
C MET A 77 13.13 -10.10 -14.33
N MET A 78 14.45 -10.26 -14.45
CA MET A 78 15.43 -9.41 -13.78
C MET A 78 15.31 -7.95 -14.25
N LYS A 79 15.15 -7.73 -15.56
CA LYS A 79 14.94 -6.40 -16.14
C LYS A 79 13.68 -5.74 -15.59
N LEU A 80 12.56 -6.46 -15.57
CA LEU A 80 11.30 -5.96 -15.02
C LEU A 80 11.40 -5.58 -13.53
N LEU A 81 12.13 -6.38 -12.73
CA LEU A 81 12.38 -6.05 -11.33
C LEU A 81 13.24 -4.79 -11.16
N LYS A 82 14.22 -4.57 -12.04
CA LYS A 82 15.07 -3.38 -12.03
C LYS A 82 14.29 -2.13 -12.40
N GLU A 83 13.54 -2.17 -13.50
CA GLU A 83 12.68 -1.06 -13.95
C GLU A 83 11.64 -0.68 -12.89
N ALA A 84 11.05 -1.68 -12.22
CA ALA A 84 10.10 -1.43 -11.14
C ALA A 84 10.75 -0.72 -9.93
N LYS A 85 12.01 -1.05 -9.60
CA LYS A 85 12.76 -0.36 -8.54
C LYS A 85 13.11 1.08 -8.94
N GLU A 86 13.57 1.29 -10.16
CA GLU A 86 13.89 2.61 -10.69
C GLU A 86 12.66 3.52 -10.68
N LYS A 87 11.50 3.03 -11.15
CA LYS A 87 10.23 3.77 -11.08
C LYS A 87 9.83 4.13 -9.65
N LYS A 88 10.02 3.22 -8.69
CA LYS A 88 9.76 3.50 -7.27
C LYS A 88 10.73 4.55 -6.70
N MET A 89 12.01 4.48 -7.06
CA MET A 89 13.01 5.47 -6.64
C MET A 89 12.74 6.84 -7.24
N ASP A 90 12.41 6.92 -8.52
CA ASP A 90 12.06 8.19 -9.16
C ASP A 90 10.81 8.81 -8.54
N LYS A 91 9.76 8.01 -8.29
CA LYS A 91 8.57 8.48 -7.58
C LYS A 91 8.93 9.03 -6.18
N LYS A 92 9.76 8.30 -5.43
CA LYS A 92 10.24 8.74 -4.11
C LYS A 92 11.06 10.03 -4.21
N ARG A 93 11.94 10.15 -5.21
CA ARG A 93 12.74 11.35 -5.46
C ARG A 93 11.85 12.56 -5.73
N ARG A 94 10.87 12.43 -6.63
CA ARG A 94 9.91 13.51 -6.95
C ARG A 94 9.08 13.91 -5.73
N THR A 95 8.59 12.95 -4.95
CA THR A 95 7.87 13.25 -3.70
C THR A 95 8.77 13.93 -2.69
N ASN A 96 10.02 13.48 -2.54
CA ASN A 96 10.98 14.11 -1.63
C ASN A 96 11.32 15.53 -2.03
N GLU A 97 11.51 15.78 -3.33
CA GLU A 97 11.77 17.11 -3.90
C GLU A 97 10.60 18.07 -3.67
N PHE A 98 9.37 17.60 -3.87
CA PHE A 98 8.17 18.35 -3.52
C PHE A 98 8.08 18.66 -2.03
N LEU A 99 8.35 17.66 -1.17
CA LEU A 99 8.36 17.83 0.29
C LEU A 99 9.51 18.72 0.77
N SER A 100 10.65 18.79 0.08
CA SER A 100 11.74 19.71 0.42
C SER A 100 11.40 21.14 0.02
N GLN A 101 10.76 21.35 -1.14
CA GLN A 101 10.29 22.68 -1.55
C GLN A 101 9.24 23.26 -0.60
N LEU A 102 8.36 22.41 -0.05
CA LEU A 102 7.33 22.84 0.90
C LEU A 102 7.89 23.14 2.31
N ARG A 103 9.07 22.58 2.62
CA ARG A 103 9.74 22.68 3.93
C ARG A 103 10.83 23.75 3.88
N GLY A 104 10.53 24.87 3.21
CA GLY A 104 11.47 25.96 2.95
C GLY A 104 12.29 26.35 4.19
N GLU A 105 13.45 26.97 3.95
CA GLU A 105 14.22 27.65 5.00
C GLU A 105 13.29 28.60 5.76
N ASP A 106 12.86 28.18 6.95
CA ASP A 106 12.12 29.01 7.89
C ASP A 106 13.10 30.07 8.43
N ASP A 107 13.33 31.14 7.68
CA ASP A 107 13.67 32.44 8.26
C ASP A 107 12.42 32.93 9.00
N ASP A 108 12.39 32.68 10.30
CA ASP A 108 11.89 33.54 11.38
C ASP A 108 10.77 34.57 11.04
N GLU A 109 9.50 34.15 10.96
CA GLU A 109 8.34 34.86 11.57
C GLU A 109 7.01 34.16 11.26
N PHE A 110 6.13 34.09 12.28
CA PHE A 110 4.71 33.67 12.23
C PHE A 110 4.36 32.22 12.67
N ILE A 111 4.74 31.88 13.91
CA ILE A 111 4.15 30.78 14.70
C ILE A 111 3.04 31.35 15.62
N ASP A 112 1.91 31.77 15.07
CA ASP A 112 0.73 32.18 15.88
C ASP A 112 -0.54 31.44 15.42
N ASP A 113 -0.74 31.32 14.10
CA ASP A 113 -1.95 30.71 13.51
C ASP A 113 -2.13 29.22 13.82
N VAL A 114 -1.06 28.43 13.86
CA VAL A 114 -1.16 26.98 14.15
C VAL A 114 -1.55 26.73 15.62
N SER A 115 -1.10 27.60 16.52
CA SER A 115 -1.47 27.54 17.94
C SER A 115 -2.93 27.94 18.15
N ALA A 116 -3.34 29.05 17.52
CA ALA A 116 -4.73 29.52 17.54
C ALA A 116 -5.71 28.48 16.99
N MET A 117 -5.36 27.80 15.88
CA MET A 117 -6.20 26.76 15.28
C MET A 117 -6.37 25.53 16.19
N ARG A 118 -5.30 25.13 16.89
CA ARG A 118 -5.35 24.03 17.86
C ARG A 118 -6.20 24.40 19.09
N GLN A 119 -6.11 25.65 19.53
CA GLN A 119 -6.90 26.15 20.65
C GLN A 119 -8.40 26.20 20.30
N ALA A 120 -8.75 26.78 19.14
CA ALA A 120 -10.13 26.82 18.67
C ALA A 120 -10.74 25.41 18.53
N THR A 121 -9.95 24.43 18.06
CA THR A 121 -10.39 23.03 17.98
C THR A 121 -10.68 22.45 19.36
N ARG A 122 -9.80 22.70 20.35
CA ARG A 122 -9.98 22.23 21.73
C ARG A 122 -11.21 22.85 22.38
N GLU A 123 -11.42 24.15 22.19
CA GLU A 123 -12.56 24.90 22.73
C GLU A 123 -13.88 24.44 22.11
N SER A 124 -13.90 24.17 20.79
CA SER A 124 -15.07 23.59 20.11
C SER A 124 -15.46 22.22 20.67
N ILE A 125 -14.47 21.33 20.88
CA ILE A 125 -14.70 20.00 21.48
C ILE A 125 -15.22 20.13 22.93
N GLN A 126 -14.67 21.05 23.71
CA GLN A 126 -15.11 21.28 25.08
C GLN A 126 -16.54 21.84 25.15
N SER A 127 -16.85 22.82 24.30
CA SER A 127 -18.19 23.40 24.18
C SER A 127 -19.22 22.35 23.78
N GLN A 128 -18.89 21.49 22.81
CA GLN A 128 -19.79 20.41 22.38
C GLN A 128 -20.05 19.40 23.52
N HIS A 129 -19.02 18.99 24.25
CA HIS A 129 -19.17 18.10 25.41
C HIS A 129 -19.99 18.73 26.54
N GLU A 130 -19.79 20.01 26.81
CA GLU A 130 -20.56 20.74 27.82
C GLU A 130 -22.04 20.86 27.43
N TRP A 131 -22.30 21.13 26.15
CA TRP A 131 -23.65 21.20 25.60
C TRP A 131 -24.35 19.85 25.72
N HIS A 132 -23.68 18.74 25.37
CA HIS A 132 -24.22 17.39 25.52
C HIS A 132 -24.53 17.06 26.98
N ARG A 133 -23.63 17.39 27.91
CA ARG A 133 -23.84 17.16 29.34
C ARG A 133 -25.02 17.98 29.89
N ARG A 134 -25.20 19.22 29.42
CA ARG A 134 -26.34 20.08 29.77
C ARG A 134 -27.65 19.53 29.21
N GLU A 135 -27.64 19.03 27.98
CA GLU A 135 -28.79 18.41 27.33
C GLU A 135 -29.21 17.13 28.07
N GLU A 136 -28.25 16.26 28.42
CA GLU A 136 -28.49 15.07 29.25
C GLU A 136 -29.09 15.42 30.61
N PHE A 137 -28.58 16.46 31.27
CA PHE A 137 -29.12 16.93 32.55
C PHE A 137 -30.57 17.44 32.40
N ARG A 138 -30.88 18.22 31.35
CA ARG A 138 -32.26 18.66 31.07
C ARG A 138 -33.19 17.48 30.79
N ARG A 139 -32.75 16.50 30.00
CA ARG A 139 -33.52 15.28 29.71
C ARG A 139 -33.77 14.43 30.95
N SER A 140 -32.80 14.38 31.87
CA SER A 140 -32.92 13.65 33.14
C SER A 140 -33.83 14.35 34.15
N THR A 141 -33.82 15.69 34.19
CA THR A 141 -34.62 16.49 35.13
C THR A 141 -36.01 16.87 34.61
N GLY A 142 -36.24 16.84 33.29
CA GLY A 142 -37.54 17.11 32.66
C GLY A 142 -38.58 15.98 32.77
N GLY A 143 -38.30 14.94 33.57
CA GLY A 143 -39.19 13.78 33.77
C GLY A 143 -40.22 13.92 34.89
N TRP A 144 -40.47 15.12 35.42
CA TRP A 144 -41.50 15.38 36.43
C TRP A 144 -42.35 16.57 36.02
N GLY A 145 -43.47 16.30 35.34
CA GLY A 145 -44.42 17.34 34.97
C GLY A 145 -45.62 16.79 34.24
N ASN A 146 -46.52 16.13 34.98
CA ASN A 146 -47.96 16.03 34.71
C ASN A 146 -48.67 15.54 35.98
N ILE A 147 -48.99 16.47 36.88
CA ILE A 147 -49.99 16.25 37.93
C ILE A 147 -50.69 17.59 38.21
N TYR A 148 -51.54 18.02 37.28
CA TYR A 148 -52.64 18.93 37.59
C TYR A 148 -53.81 18.48 36.71
N GLU A 149 -54.45 17.43 37.20
CA GLU A 149 -55.83 17.09 36.86
C GLU A 149 -56.57 17.09 38.20
N GLU A 150 -57.22 18.21 38.51
CA GLU A 150 -58.38 18.29 39.41
C GLU A 150 -59.29 19.43 38.93
#